data_AF-A0A8T6A767-F1
#
_entry.id   AF-A0A8T6A767-F1
#
_cell.length_a   1.000
_cell.length_b   1.000
_cell.length_c   1.000
_cell.angle_alpha   90.00
_cell.angle_beta   90.00
_cell.angle_gamma   90.00
#
_symmetry.space_group_name_H-M   'P 1'
#
loop_
_entity.id
_entity.type
_entity.pdbx_description
1 polymer ?
#
loop_
_entity_poly.entity_id
_entity_poly.type
_entity_poly.pdbx_seq_one_letter_code
_entity_poly.pdbx_strand_id
1 'polypeptide(L)'
;NAGYWLLSITDKHLYSMGAAVFFENLCGGMGTSAFVALLMTLCNKSFSATQFALLSALSAVGRVYVGPVAGWFVEAHGWSTFYLFSVAAAVPGLILLLVCRQTLEYTRVNDNFISRTAYPAGYAFAMWTLAAGVSLLAVWLLLLTMDALDLTHFSFLPALLEVGVLVALSGVVLGGLLDYLALRKTHLT
;
A
#
# COMPACT_ATOMS: atom_id res chain seq x y z
N ASN A 1 -15.81 -5.91 -4.86
CA ASN A 1 -15.74 -5.69 -6.32
C ASN A 1 -16.40 -6.81 -7.13
N ALA A 2 -16.35 -8.08 -6.69
CA ALA A 2 -16.99 -9.19 -7.40
C ALA A 2 -18.52 -9.00 -7.60
N GLY A 3 -19.21 -8.40 -6.62
CA GLY A 3 -20.63 -8.04 -6.74
C GLY A 3 -20.92 -7.02 -7.84
N TYR A 4 -20.05 -6.01 -8.01
CA TYR A 4 -20.18 -5.04 -9.10
C TYR A 4 -19.84 -5.63 -10.47
N TRP A 5 -18.89 -6.56 -10.54
CA TRP A 5 -18.66 -7.33 -11.75
C TRP A 5 -19.89 -8.15 -12.15
N LEU A 6 -20.54 -8.84 -11.19
CA LEU A 6 -21.77 -9.59 -11.42
C LEU A 6 -22.90 -8.67 -11.95
N LEU A 7 -23.01 -7.46 -11.39
CA LEU A 7 -23.95 -6.44 -11.86
C LEU A 7 -23.63 -5.91 -13.27
N SER A 8 -22.37 -5.93 -13.70
CA SER A 8 -21.99 -5.48 -15.03
C SER A 8 -22.43 -6.44 -16.14
N ILE A 9 -22.74 -7.70 -15.79
CA ILE A 9 -23.11 -8.78 -16.72
C ILE A 9 -24.59 -9.13 -16.62
N THR A 10 -25.21 -8.89 -15.46
CA THR A 10 -26.63 -9.21 -15.20
C THR A 10 -27.55 -8.05 -15.59
N ASP A 11 -28.79 -8.36 -16.00
CA ASP A 11 -29.82 -7.37 -16.27
C ASP A 11 -30.14 -6.48 -15.06
N LYS A 12 -30.59 -5.26 -15.35
CA LYS A 12 -30.83 -4.20 -14.36
C LYS A 12 -31.95 -4.60 -13.40
N HIS A 13 -31.59 -4.99 -12.17
CA HIS A 13 -32.55 -5.34 -11.13
C HIS A 13 -32.19 -4.64 -9.80
N LEU A 14 -33.11 -3.82 -9.27
CA LEU A 14 -32.87 -2.97 -8.09
C LEU A 14 -32.41 -3.77 -6.85
N TYR A 15 -33.00 -4.94 -6.63
CA TYR A 15 -32.63 -5.80 -5.50
C TYR A 15 -31.22 -6.37 -5.61
N SER A 16 -30.76 -6.69 -6.84
CA SER A 16 -29.39 -7.17 -7.06
C SER A 16 -28.36 -6.08 -6.76
N MET A 17 -28.66 -4.84 -7.18
CA MET A 17 -27.85 -3.67 -6.88
C MET A 17 -27.76 -3.39 -5.38
N GLY A 18 -28.92 -3.40 -4.69
CA GLY A 18 -28.97 -3.21 -3.25
C GLY A 18 -28.13 -4.23 -2.49
N ALA A 19 -28.23 -5.51 -2.87
CA ALA A 19 -27.43 -6.58 -2.27
C ALA A 19 -25.92 -6.37 -2.53
N ALA A 20 -25.52 -6.09 -3.76
CA ALA A 20 -24.10 -5.89 -4.09
C ALA A 20 -23.48 -4.70 -3.34
N VAL A 21 -24.20 -3.56 -3.26
CA VAL A 21 -23.75 -2.38 -2.51
C VAL A 21 -23.67 -2.68 -1.01
N PHE A 22 -24.65 -3.40 -0.46
CA PHE A 22 -24.64 -3.80 0.94
C PHE A 22 -23.41 -4.66 1.28
N PHE A 23 -23.17 -5.72 0.50
CA PHE A 23 -22.01 -6.59 0.71
C PHE A 23 -20.69 -5.85 0.54
N GLU A 24 -20.59 -4.95 -0.44
CA GLU A 24 -19.37 -4.17 -0.62
C GLU A 24 -19.10 -3.24 0.58
N ASN A 25 -20.11 -2.53 1.05
CA ASN A 25 -19.94 -1.64 2.21
C ASN A 25 -19.62 -2.42 3.48
N LEU A 26 -20.26 -3.58 3.67
CA LEU A 26 -19.99 -4.46 4.79
C LEU A 26 -18.55 -4.98 4.76
N CYS A 27 -18.11 -5.53 3.62
CA CYS A 27 -16.74 -6.00 3.42
C CYS A 27 -15.71 -4.87 3.51
N GLY A 28 -16.02 -3.69 2.97
CA GLY A 28 -15.16 -2.50 3.05
C GLY A 28 -14.97 -2.02 4.49
N GLY A 29 -16.05 -2.04 5.29
CA GLY A 29 -15.99 -1.75 6.72
C GLY A 29 -15.14 -2.75 7.50
N MET A 30 -15.36 -4.05 7.28
CA MET A 30 -14.55 -5.11 7.90
C MET A 30 -13.06 -5.02 7.52
N GLY A 31 -12.77 -4.76 6.24
CA GLY A 31 -11.41 -4.60 5.73
C GLY A 31 -10.69 -3.41 6.38
N THR A 32 -11.38 -2.28 6.54
CA THR A 32 -10.81 -1.09 7.19
C THR A 32 -10.49 -1.35 8.67
N SER A 33 -11.42 -1.98 9.39
CA SER A 33 -11.21 -2.34 10.81
C SER A 33 -10.04 -3.33 10.98
N ALA A 34 -9.97 -4.36 10.14
CA ALA A 34 -8.88 -5.32 10.15
C ALA A 34 -7.53 -4.66 9.84
N PHE A 35 -7.53 -3.71 8.89
CA PHE A 35 -6.33 -2.95 8.53
C PHE A 35 -5.84 -2.06 9.68
N VAL A 36 -6.74 -1.34 10.37
CA VAL A 36 -6.38 -0.54 11.55
C VAL A 36 -5.83 -1.43 12.67
N ALA A 37 -6.44 -2.58 12.93
CA ALA A 37 -5.95 -3.55 13.92
C ALA A 37 -4.55 -4.09 13.57
N LEU A 38 -4.27 -4.34 12.29
CA LEU A 38 -2.94 -4.71 11.81
C LEU A 38 -1.93 -3.60 12.10
N LEU A 39 -2.23 -2.35 11.75
CA LEU A 39 -1.34 -1.22 12.03
C LEU A 39 -1.03 -1.08 13.52
N MET A 40 -2.05 -1.25 14.38
CA MET A 40 -1.87 -1.21 15.83
C MET A 40 -0.97 -2.34 16.34
N THR A 41 -1.06 -3.54 15.76
CA THR A 41 -0.20 -4.69 16.11
C THR A 41 1.26 -4.44 15.73
N LEU A 42 1.51 -3.64 14.68
CA LEU A 42 2.86 -3.27 14.24
C LEU A 42 3.46 -2.10 15.04
N CYS A 43 2.66 -1.37 15.81
CA CYS A 43 3.13 -0.25 16.62
C CYS A 43 3.64 -0.73 17.98
N ASN A 44 4.81 -0.24 18.39
CA ASN A 44 5.33 -0.45 19.75
C ASN A 44 4.53 0.41 20.74
N LYS A 45 4.11 -0.16 21.88
CA LYS A 45 3.35 0.54 22.93
C LYS A 45 4.02 1.82 23.43
N SER A 46 5.36 1.90 23.41
CA SER A 46 6.10 3.07 23.90
C SER A 46 6.03 4.30 22.99
N PHE A 47 5.80 4.12 21.67
CA PHE A 47 5.80 5.20 20.67
C PHE A 47 4.62 5.06 19.68
N SER A 48 3.52 4.48 20.15
CA SER A 48 2.42 3.98 19.31
C SER A 48 1.75 5.07 18.49
N ALA A 49 1.57 6.28 19.03
CA ALA A 49 0.92 7.38 18.34
C ALA A 49 1.68 7.82 17.08
N THR A 50 3.00 8.00 17.18
CA THR A 50 3.83 8.47 16.05
C THR A 50 3.97 7.39 14.98
N GLN A 51 4.17 6.14 15.39
CA GLN A 51 4.28 5.01 14.46
C GLN A 51 2.96 4.76 13.72
N PHE A 52 1.84 4.83 14.43
CA PHE A 52 0.52 4.71 13.82
C PHE A 52 0.24 5.84 12.84
N ALA A 53 0.61 7.08 13.18
CA ALA A 53 0.45 8.23 12.27
C ALA A 53 1.29 8.06 11.00
N LEU A 54 2.55 7.63 11.11
CA LEU A 54 3.42 7.39 9.96
C LEU A 54 2.90 6.24 9.07
N LEU A 55 2.50 5.12 9.66
CA LEU A 55 1.95 3.97 8.93
C LEU A 55 0.61 4.31 8.26
N SER A 56 -0.24 5.08 8.94
CA SER A 56 -1.52 5.54 8.39
C SER A 56 -1.32 6.54 7.25
N ALA A 57 -0.36 7.46 7.39
CA ALA A 57 0.01 8.40 6.32
C ALA A 57 0.52 7.64 5.08
N LEU A 58 1.40 6.64 5.27
CA LEU A 58 1.90 5.81 4.18
C LEU A 58 0.77 5.05 3.45
N SER A 59 -0.20 4.50 4.19
CA SER A 59 -1.38 3.86 3.61
C SER A 59 -2.25 4.82 2.80
N ALA A 60 -2.44 6.05 3.30
CA ALA A 60 -3.20 7.08 2.62
C ALA A 60 -2.56 7.45 1.26
N VAL A 61 -1.22 7.56 1.20
CA VAL A 61 -0.49 7.82 -0.04
C VAL A 61 -0.83 6.77 -1.11
N GLY A 62 -0.76 5.48 -0.77
CA GLY A 62 -1.10 4.41 -1.71
C GLY A 62 -2.52 4.54 -2.26
N ARG A 63 -3.50 4.86 -1.40
CA ARG A 63 -4.89 5.06 -1.82
C ARG A 63 -5.06 6.25 -2.77
N VAL A 64 -4.38 7.36 -2.50
CA VAL A 64 -4.45 8.57 -3.32
C VAL A 64 -3.94 8.33 -4.74
N TYR A 65 -2.86 7.55 -4.90
CA TYR A 65 -2.30 7.25 -6.22
C TYR A 65 -3.12 6.20 -7.01
N VAL A 66 -3.73 5.24 -6.33
CA VAL A 66 -4.53 4.21 -7.00
C VAL A 66 -5.80 4.81 -7.64
N GLY A 67 -6.34 5.91 -7.10
CA GLY A 67 -7.53 6.57 -7.63
C GLY A 67 -7.40 7.03 -9.09
N PRO A 68 -6.44 7.91 -9.43
CA PRO A 68 -6.21 8.37 -10.81
C PRO A 68 -5.88 7.22 -11.77
N VAL A 69 -5.05 6.26 -11.33
CA VAL A 69 -4.69 5.08 -12.13
C VAL A 69 -5.92 4.24 -12.46
N ALA A 70 -6.82 4.06 -11.49
CA ALA A 70 -8.09 3.37 -11.71
C ALA A 70 -8.98 4.11 -12.73
N GLY A 71 -9.04 5.45 -12.66
CA GLY A 71 -9.81 6.28 -13.60
C GLY A 71 -9.34 6.11 -15.05
N TRP A 72 -8.03 6.25 -15.29
CA TRP A 72 -7.43 6.02 -16.61
C TRP A 72 -7.67 4.58 -17.11
N PHE A 73 -7.54 3.58 -16.23
CA PHE A 73 -7.74 2.18 -16.59
C PHE A 73 -9.19 1.88 -17.01
N VAL A 74 -10.17 2.44 -16.27
CA VAL A 74 -11.60 2.29 -16.58
C VAL A 74 -11.94 2.97 -17.90
N GLU A 75 -11.37 4.13 -18.20
CA GLU A 75 -11.58 4.82 -19.47
C GLU A 75 -11.08 3.99 -20.66
N ALA A 76 -9.95 3.29 -20.51
CA ALA A 76 -9.36 2.47 -21.56
C ALA A 76 -10.01 1.07 -21.72
N HIS A 77 -10.36 0.39 -20.61
CA HIS A 77 -10.76 -1.03 -20.61
C HIS A 77 -12.19 -1.29 -20.12
N GLY A 78 -12.90 -0.25 -19.69
CA GLY A 78 -14.25 -0.32 -19.17
C GLY A 78 -14.37 -0.84 -17.73
N TRP A 79 -15.56 -0.67 -17.16
CA TRP A 79 -15.86 -1.00 -15.77
C TRP A 79 -15.77 -2.51 -15.46
N SER A 80 -16.20 -3.38 -16.38
CA SER A 80 -16.23 -4.83 -16.13
C SER A 80 -14.81 -5.40 -15.93
N THR A 81 -13.88 -5.05 -16.82
CA THR A 81 -12.47 -5.46 -16.75
C THR A 81 -11.79 -4.92 -15.50
N PHE A 82 -12.09 -3.67 -15.11
CA PHE A 82 -11.56 -3.06 -13.89
C PHE A 82 -11.99 -3.82 -12.63
N TYR A 83 -13.27 -4.18 -12.50
CA TYR A 83 -13.72 -4.93 -11.34
C TYR A 83 -13.05 -6.30 -11.24
N LEU A 84 -12.90 -7.03 -12.36
CA LEU A 84 -12.20 -8.31 -12.38
C LEU A 84 -10.71 -8.14 -12.01
N PHE A 85 -10.06 -7.15 -12.59
CA PHE A 85 -8.66 -6.82 -12.28
C PHE A 85 -8.46 -6.50 -10.80
N SER A 86 -9.37 -5.72 -10.19
CA SER A 86 -9.28 -5.38 -8.77
C SER A 86 -9.43 -6.60 -7.85
N VAL A 87 -10.26 -7.58 -8.24
CA VAL A 87 -10.42 -8.85 -7.51
C VAL A 87 -9.14 -9.66 -7.60
N ALA A 88 -8.55 -9.77 -8.80
CA ALA A 88 -7.28 -10.45 -8.99
C ALA A 88 -6.13 -9.75 -8.23
N ALA A 89 -6.10 -8.43 -8.23
CA ALA A 89 -5.10 -7.63 -7.52
C ALA A 89 -5.18 -7.76 -5.99
N ALA A 90 -6.34 -8.13 -5.43
CA ALA A 90 -6.49 -8.40 -4.00
C ALA A 90 -5.84 -9.73 -3.55
N VAL A 91 -5.75 -10.72 -4.45
CA VAL A 91 -5.20 -12.06 -4.17
C VAL A 91 -3.75 -12.01 -3.63
N PRO A 92 -2.78 -11.34 -4.27
CA PRO A 92 -1.41 -11.30 -3.75
C PRO A 92 -1.34 -10.64 -2.36
N GLY A 93 -2.18 -9.63 -2.08
CA GLY A 93 -2.26 -9.02 -0.76
C GLY A 93 -2.73 -9.99 0.32
N LEU A 94 -3.74 -10.82 0.01
CA LEU A 94 -4.22 -11.86 0.91
C LEU A 94 -3.18 -12.97 1.14
N ILE A 95 -2.46 -13.38 0.08
CA ILE A 95 -1.37 -14.36 0.19
C ILE A 95 -0.28 -13.84 1.12
N LEU A 96 0.14 -12.58 0.96
CA LEU A 96 1.14 -11.96 1.82
C LEU A 96 0.69 -11.96 3.29
N LEU A 97 -0.57 -11.63 3.57
CA LEU A 97 -1.12 -11.68 4.92
C LEU A 97 -1.10 -13.09 5.51
N LEU A 98 -1.40 -14.12 4.72
CA LEU A 98 -1.35 -15.51 5.17
C LEU A 98 0.07 -15.94 5.55
N VAL A 99 1.08 -15.51 4.78
CA VAL A 99 2.50 -15.76 5.08
C VAL A 99 2.93 -15.03 6.36
N CYS A 100 2.54 -13.76 6.51
CA CYS A 100 2.92 -12.94 7.67
C CYS A 100 2.13 -13.26 8.95
N ARG A 101 1.03 -14.02 8.85
CA ARG A 101 0.14 -14.33 9.98
C ARG A 101 0.91 -14.91 11.18
N GLN A 102 1.84 -15.84 10.94
CA GLN A 102 2.60 -16.47 12.02
C GLN A 102 3.48 -15.46 12.78
N THR A 103 4.09 -14.51 12.07
CA THR A 103 4.90 -13.44 12.67
C THR A 103 4.06 -12.44 13.46
N LEU A 104 2.86 -12.13 12.97
CA LEU A 104 1.92 -11.22 13.64
C LEU A 104 1.40 -11.83 14.95
N GLU A 105 1.02 -13.12 14.94
CA GLU A 105 0.59 -13.83 16.15
C GLU A 105 1.72 -13.90 17.19
N TYR A 106 2.95 -14.17 16.76
CA TYR A 106 4.12 -14.14 17.66
C TYR A 106 4.31 -12.78 18.32
N THR A 107 4.21 -11.70 17.55
CA THR A 107 4.38 -10.32 18.05
C THR A 107 3.24 -9.95 19.01
N ARG A 108 2.01 -10.38 18.74
CA ARG A 108 0.85 -10.18 19.60
C ARG A 108 0.99 -10.89 20.96
N VAL A 109 1.53 -12.11 20.97
CA VAL A 109 1.65 -12.93 22.19
C VAL A 109 2.87 -12.54 23.02
N ASN A 110 4.00 -12.26 22.39
CA ASN A 110 5.26 -12.03 23.11
C ASN A 110 5.59 -10.55 23.36
N ASP A 111 4.78 -9.60 22.87
CA ASP A 111 4.99 -8.13 22.91
C ASP A 111 6.39 -7.69 22.41
N ASN A 112 7.12 -8.60 21.76
CA ASN A 112 8.49 -8.44 21.33
C ASN A 112 8.59 -8.73 19.83
N PHE A 113 9.13 -7.77 19.09
CA PHE A 113 9.48 -7.95 17.70
C PHE A 113 10.72 -8.86 17.60
N ILE A 114 10.69 -9.81 16.65
CA ILE A 114 11.87 -10.60 16.33
C ILE A 114 12.94 -9.64 15.78
N SER A 115 14.04 -9.45 16.50
CA SER A 115 15.14 -8.59 16.07
C SER A 115 15.83 -9.21 14.86
N ARG A 116 15.61 -8.62 13.68
CA ARG A 116 16.15 -9.11 12.41
C ARG A 116 17.57 -8.59 12.23
N THR A 117 18.57 -9.38 12.64
CA THR A 117 19.99 -9.01 12.53
C THR A 117 20.67 -9.50 11.24
N ALA A 118 19.94 -10.23 10.39
CA ALA A 118 20.45 -10.72 9.12
C ALA A 118 20.51 -9.59 8.07
N TYR A 119 21.71 -9.26 7.61
CA TYR A 119 22.04 -8.27 6.55
C TYR A 119 21.91 -6.76 6.91
N PRO A 120 22.69 -6.25 7.88
CA PRO A 120 22.66 -4.82 8.26
C PRO A 120 22.99 -3.87 7.10
N ALA A 121 23.93 -4.26 6.22
CA ALA A 121 24.30 -3.45 5.06
C ALA A 121 23.17 -3.37 4.01
N GLY A 122 22.39 -4.45 3.84
CA GLY A 122 21.25 -4.48 2.91
C GLY A 122 20.12 -3.57 3.37
N TYR A 123 19.78 -3.63 4.66
CA TYR A 123 18.77 -2.74 5.24
C TYR A 123 19.19 -1.27 5.21
N ALA A 124 20.47 -0.96 5.47
CA ALA A 124 20.99 0.40 5.36
C ALA A 124 20.88 0.94 3.93
N PHE A 125 21.22 0.13 2.92
CA PHE A 125 21.05 0.50 1.52
C PHE A 125 19.58 0.74 1.15
N ALA A 126 18.68 -0.18 1.54
CA ALA A 126 17.24 -0.03 1.31
C ALA A 126 16.69 1.27 1.96
N MET A 127 17.10 1.56 3.19
CA MET A 127 16.72 2.81 3.87
C MET A 127 17.24 4.06 3.17
N TRP A 128 18.49 4.04 2.68
CA TRP A 128 19.04 5.16 1.92
C TRP A 128 18.30 5.38 0.60
N THR A 129 17.99 4.31 -0.14
CA THR A 129 17.21 4.41 -1.38
C THR A 129 15.80 4.95 -1.11
N LEU A 130 15.14 4.48 -0.05
CA LEU A 130 13.83 4.98 0.36
C LEU A 130 13.89 6.47 0.75
N ALA A 131 14.87 6.86 1.57
CA ALA A 131 15.06 8.24 1.99
C ALA A 131 15.32 9.17 0.80
N ALA A 132 16.18 8.75 -0.13
CA ALA A 132 16.43 9.49 -1.37
C ALA A 132 15.14 9.67 -2.20
N GLY A 133 14.34 8.62 -2.36
CA GLY A 133 13.06 8.69 -3.05
C GLY A 133 12.07 9.65 -2.38
N VAL A 134 11.93 9.58 -1.05
CA VAL A 134 11.06 10.49 -0.28
C VAL A 134 11.54 11.93 -0.36
N SER A 135 12.85 12.18 -0.30
CA SER A 135 13.42 13.52 -0.48
C SER A 135 13.15 14.08 -1.87
N LEU A 136 13.30 13.26 -2.92
CA LEU A 136 12.97 13.67 -4.30
C LEU A 136 11.48 14.02 -4.44
N LEU A 137 10.58 13.23 -3.84
CA LEU A 137 9.15 13.50 -3.84
C LEU A 137 8.78 14.77 -3.06
N ALA A 138 9.46 15.06 -1.94
CA ALA A 138 9.28 16.29 -1.19
C ALA A 138 9.72 17.52 -2.01
N VAL A 139 10.87 17.43 -2.70
CA VAL A 139 11.34 18.48 -3.60
C VAL A 139 10.38 18.67 -4.77
N TRP A 140 9.92 17.57 -5.38
CA TRP A 140 8.90 17.63 -6.42
C TRP A 140 7.63 18.35 -5.96
N LEU A 141 7.13 18.03 -4.76
CA LEU A 141 5.94 18.66 -4.21
C LEU A 141 6.14 20.17 -4.00
N LEU A 142 7.30 20.58 -3.48
CA LEU A 142 7.65 22.00 -3.33
C LEU A 142 7.69 22.72 -4.68
N LEU A 143 8.35 22.13 -5.67
CA LEU A 143 8.41 22.71 -7.02
C LEU A 143 7.03 22.78 -7.68
N LEU A 144 6.18 21.77 -7.45
CA LEU A 144 4.80 21.76 -7.95
C LEU A 144 3.99 22.91 -7.34
N THR A 145 4.18 23.21 -6.05
CA THR A 145 3.50 24.36 -5.41
C THR A 145 4.00 25.70 -5.95
N MET A 146 5.26 25.81 -6.33
CA MET A 146 5.81 27.03 -6.95
C MET A 146 5.28 27.23 -8.37
N ASP A 147 5.18 26.14 -9.15
CA ASP A 147 4.58 26.11 -10.49
C ASP A 147 3.08 26.47 -10.43
N ALA A 148 2.35 25.90 -9.47
CA ALA A 148 0.92 26.20 -9.25
C ALA A 148 0.63 27.63 -8.79
N LEU A 149 1.60 28.34 -8.21
CA LEU A 149 1.49 29.75 -7.84
C LEU A 149 1.91 30.72 -8.97
N ASP A 150 2.18 30.21 -10.17
CA ASP A 150 2.70 30.97 -11.32
C ASP A 150 4.03 31.70 -11.03
N LEU A 151 4.79 31.24 -10.03
CA LEU A 151 6.09 31.83 -9.68
C LEU A 151 7.17 31.44 -10.72
N THR A 152 7.16 30.18 -11.16
CA THR A 152 8.17 29.59 -12.07
C THR A 152 7.62 28.34 -12.74
N HIS A 153 7.71 28.24 -14.07
CA HIS A 153 7.32 27.04 -14.84
C HIS A 153 8.50 26.08 -15.01
N PHE A 154 8.42 24.86 -14.48
CA PHE A 154 9.51 23.86 -14.61
C PHE A 154 9.09 22.66 -15.48
N SER A 155 9.68 22.51 -16.67
CA SER A 155 9.33 21.41 -17.59
C SER A 155 9.71 20.00 -17.08
N PHE A 156 10.59 19.89 -16.08
CA PHE A 156 11.10 18.61 -15.57
C PHE A 156 10.30 18.04 -14.39
N LEU A 157 9.24 18.73 -13.93
CA LEU A 157 8.35 18.28 -12.85
C LEU A 157 7.83 16.83 -13.03
N PRO A 158 7.36 16.40 -14.22
CA PRO A 158 6.90 15.03 -14.43
C PRO A 158 8.01 14.00 -14.28
N ALA A 159 9.19 14.27 -14.86
CA ALA A 159 10.34 13.37 -14.79
C ALA A 159 10.87 13.22 -13.35
N LEU A 160 10.84 14.30 -12.56
CA LEU A 160 11.24 14.28 -11.16
C LEU A 160 10.30 13.42 -10.31
N LEU A 161 8.99 13.45 -10.58
CA LEU A 161 8.02 12.57 -9.94
C LEU A 161 8.29 11.11 -10.29
N GLU A 162 8.46 10.78 -11.57
CA GLU A 162 8.71 9.40 -12.02
C GLU A 162 9.96 8.82 -11.36
N VAL A 163 11.07 9.56 -11.36
CA VAL A 163 12.33 9.14 -10.73
C VAL A 163 12.14 8.99 -9.22
N GLY A 164 11.49 9.95 -8.55
CA GLY A 164 11.23 9.89 -7.11
C GLY A 164 10.41 8.67 -6.70
N VAL A 165 9.35 8.36 -7.45
CA VAL A 165 8.49 7.18 -7.23
C VAL A 165 9.27 5.89 -7.48
N LEU A 166 10.00 5.78 -8.59
CA LEU A 166 10.77 4.58 -8.92
C LEU A 166 11.84 4.27 -7.87
N VAL A 167 12.57 5.30 -7.42
CA VAL A 167 13.58 5.16 -6.37
C VAL A 167 12.94 4.72 -5.05
N ALA A 168 11.83 5.34 -4.65
CA ALA A 168 11.12 4.97 -3.42
C ALA A 168 10.58 3.53 -3.48
N LEU A 169 9.96 3.13 -4.59
CA LEU A 169 9.44 1.78 -4.79
C LEU A 169 10.56 0.73 -4.77
N SER A 170 11.70 1.03 -5.40
CA SER A 170 12.86 0.13 -5.39
C SER A 170 13.37 -0.12 -3.97
N GLY A 171 13.40 0.91 -3.12
CA GLY A 171 13.75 0.78 -1.71
C GLY A 171 12.76 -0.09 -0.91
N VAL A 172 11.46 0.08 -1.15
CA VAL A 172 10.42 -0.75 -0.51
C VAL A 172 10.54 -2.21 -0.92
N VAL A 173 10.71 -2.49 -2.21
CA VAL A 173 10.84 -3.85 -2.75
C VAL A 173 12.10 -4.53 -2.21
N LEU A 174 13.24 -3.84 -2.21
CA LEU A 174 14.49 -4.34 -1.64
C LEU A 174 14.35 -4.63 -0.15
N GLY A 175 13.73 -3.72 0.62
CA GLY A 175 13.45 -3.92 2.03
C GLY A 175 12.57 -5.14 2.28
N GLY A 176 11.48 -5.30 1.52
CA GLY A 176 10.58 -6.46 1.61
C GLY A 176 11.25 -7.78 1.21
N LEU A 177 12.13 -7.78 0.21
CA LEU A 177 12.89 -8.96 -0.19
C LEU A 177 13.87 -9.39 0.92
N LEU A 178 14.58 -8.43 1.53
CA LEU A 178 15.46 -8.70 2.67
C LEU A 178 14.68 -9.20 3.88
N ASP A 179 13.48 -8.66 4.11
CA ASP A 179 12.55 -9.10 5.15
C ASP A 179 12.17 -10.58 4.98
N TYR A 180 11.80 -10.97 3.75
CA TYR A 180 11.48 -12.36 3.39
C TYR A 180 12.69 -13.30 3.54
N LEU A 181 13.87 -12.87 3.06
CA LEU A 181 15.11 -13.66 3.16
C LEU A 181 15.56 -13.85 4.62
N ALA A 182 15.40 -12.82 5.46
CA ALA A 182 15.70 -12.90 6.88
C ALA A 182 14.78 -13.91 7.59
N LEU A 183 13.47 -13.87 7.32
CA LEU A 183 12.50 -14.82 7.88
C LEU A 183 12.79 -16.27 7.51
N ARG A 184 13.15 -16.51 6.24
CA ARG A 184 13.52 -17.85 5.77
C ARG A 184 14.76 -18.38 6.46
N LYS A 185 15.71 -17.52 6.82
CA LYS A 185 16.95 -17.90 7.50
C LYS A 185 16.74 -18.17 8.99
N THR A 186 15.83 -17.45 9.66
CA THR A 186 15.46 -17.70 11.07
C THR A 186 14.65 -18.98 11.29
N HIS A 187 14.01 -19.54 10.26
CA HIS A 187 13.33 -20.85 10.32
C HIS A 187 14.25 -22.07 10.11
N LEU A 188 15.57 -21.88 9.92
CA LEU A 188 16.57 -22.95 9.75
C LEU A 188 17.36 -23.28 11.05
N THR A 189 16.81 -22.92 12.21
CA THR A 189 17.33 -23.26 13.54
C THR A 189 16.18 -23.67 14.44
#